data_AF-A0A432QF30-F1
#
_entry.id   AF-A0A432QF30-F1
#
_cell.length_a   1.000
_cell.length_b   1.000
_cell.length_c   1.000
_cell.angle_alpha   90.00
_cell.angle_beta   90.00
_cell.angle_gamma   90.00
#
_symmetry.space_group_name_H-M   'P 1'
#
loop_
_entity.id
_entity.type
_entity.pdbx_description
1 polymer ?
#
loop_
_entity_poly.entity_id
_entity_poly.type
_entity_poly.pdbx_seq_one_letter_code
_entity_poly.pdbx_strand_id
1 'polypeptide(L)'
;MRLSPEQESEVRGCQEQVVEILSGYRQLHVALLRTQARDVSRRLLNTRLPEIQNLDIHYIEGQCSDLLVSLQSSSADTVKSQESLAESMSSLLAAGEYQEAIRKYDSLQLSSGETPGFEVTYYYGLALLKAKRQYEARRILNDLYIRSSDLNQDKQSRLLKLLADLNFGLGDYATAKKRYLELLRVNGVEGPGTDWPRSQLKALDYSYAHTGEVREYASLLKNFLAYDPVRDGFTVAEQSHDFLRKHPQSELIKGVRELAGKSDRAAEQWFADVLSEVDRLNSEQKSQQALGLIDSISPRLLPPDKQAILQLKRRSLGSTGQTWTSQDNGIQEEILEVPRQDNQDAQAAVPVTPVSPAGEGVVDDGLQRTWDQALKDMQAKNYDQSIELFSGLLNTSYAARANERIREASLLAAQEKRKEAAALFVRASRATDTARRRQLLMSSRNLLEEILQKYPRSGLAGKVRRNLNRIDQELAGIDQTI
;
A
#
# COMPACT_ATOMS: atom_id res chain seq x y z
N MET A 1 9.73 -16.88 -19.41
CA MET A 1 9.86 -18.35 -19.39
C MET A 1 11.33 -18.66 -19.12
N ARG A 2 11.68 -19.27 -17.97
CA ARG A 2 13.01 -19.84 -17.80
C ARG A 2 12.91 -21.32 -18.14
N LEU A 3 13.68 -21.71 -19.13
CA LEU A 3 13.79 -23.07 -19.62
C LEU A 3 14.48 -23.92 -18.55
N SER A 4 14.18 -25.22 -18.48
CA SER A 4 15.00 -26.12 -17.66
C SER A 4 16.46 -26.11 -18.17
N PRO A 5 17.47 -26.47 -17.35
CA PRO A 5 18.86 -26.54 -17.82
C PRO A 5 19.03 -27.41 -19.08
N GLU A 6 18.19 -28.44 -19.23
CA GLU A 6 18.12 -29.33 -20.39
C GLU A 6 17.51 -28.60 -21.59
N GLN A 7 16.35 -27.96 -21.43
CA GLN A 7 15.71 -27.16 -22.48
C GLN A 7 16.56 -25.95 -22.90
N GLU A 8 17.30 -25.32 -21.99
CA GLU A 8 18.26 -24.27 -22.31
C GLU A 8 19.39 -24.81 -23.20
N SER A 9 19.84 -26.04 -22.94
CA SER A 9 20.85 -26.70 -23.75
C SER A 9 20.33 -27.03 -25.14
N GLU A 10 19.11 -27.54 -25.24
CA GLU A 10 18.45 -27.83 -26.52
C GLU A 10 18.19 -26.55 -27.33
N VAL A 11 17.71 -25.48 -26.69
CA VAL A 11 17.50 -24.18 -27.34
C VAL A 11 18.82 -23.59 -27.85
N ARG A 12 19.92 -23.70 -27.09
CA ARG A 12 21.25 -23.30 -27.56
C ARG A 12 21.67 -24.11 -28.79
N GLY A 13 21.46 -25.42 -28.79
CA GLY A 13 21.72 -26.28 -29.96
C GLY A 13 20.93 -25.85 -31.19
N CYS A 14 19.65 -25.50 -31.03
CA CYS A 14 18.83 -24.98 -32.13
C CYS A 14 19.30 -23.60 -32.63
N GLN A 15 19.76 -22.73 -31.73
CA GLN A 15 20.36 -21.45 -32.11
C GLN A 15 21.65 -21.63 -32.91
N GLU A 16 22.50 -22.60 -32.54
CA GLU A 16 23.72 -22.90 -33.29
C GLU A 16 23.39 -23.43 -34.70
N GLN A 17 22.41 -24.33 -34.83
CA GLN A 17 21.96 -24.86 -36.12
C GLN A 17 21.43 -23.77 -37.06
N VAL A 18 20.58 -22.85 -36.58
CA VAL A 18 20.04 -21.78 -37.43
C VAL A 18 21.13 -20.80 -37.85
N VAL A 19 22.11 -20.52 -36.98
CA VAL A 19 23.26 -19.69 -37.31
C VAL A 19 24.11 -20.35 -38.40
N GLU A 20 24.32 -21.66 -38.33
CA GLU A 20 25.03 -22.45 -39.33
C GLU A 20 24.33 -22.40 -40.70
N ILE A 21 23.02 -22.63 -40.74
CA ILE A 21 22.19 -22.56 -41.97
C ILE A 21 22.30 -21.17 -42.61
N LEU A 22 22.09 -20.10 -41.83
CA LEU A 22 22.15 -18.72 -42.31
C LEU A 22 23.57 -18.32 -42.76
N SER A 23 24.60 -18.85 -42.09
CA SER A 23 25.99 -18.67 -42.51
C SER A 23 26.26 -19.37 -43.85
N GLY A 24 25.79 -20.62 -44.00
CA GLY A 24 25.90 -21.40 -45.22
C GLY A 24 25.30 -20.69 -46.44
N TYR A 25 24.04 -20.23 -46.33
CA TYR A 25 23.40 -19.47 -47.41
C TYR A 25 24.14 -18.18 -47.77
N ARG A 26 24.64 -17.43 -46.77
CA ARG A 26 25.44 -16.21 -47.00
C ARG A 26 26.76 -16.50 -47.70
N GLN A 27 27.48 -17.54 -47.28
CA GLN A 27 28.75 -17.92 -47.90
C GLN A 27 28.55 -18.37 -49.35
N LEU A 28 27.50 -19.16 -49.62
CA LEU A 28 27.13 -19.56 -50.97
C LEU A 28 26.81 -18.33 -51.83
N HIS A 29 26.02 -17.38 -51.31
CA HIS A 29 25.68 -16.15 -52.00
C HIS A 29 26.92 -15.31 -52.37
N VAL A 30 27.83 -15.09 -51.40
CA VAL A 30 29.08 -14.34 -51.64
C VAL A 30 29.97 -15.04 -52.67
N ALA A 31 30.09 -16.36 -52.60
CA ALA A 31 30.90 -17.13 -53.54
C ALA A 31 30.33 -17.09 -54.98
N LEU A 32 28.99 -17.09 -55.12
CA LEU A 32 28.33 -16.92 -56.42
C LEU A 32 28.54 -15.52 -57.02
N LEU A 33 28.52 -14.48 -56.19
CA LEU A 33 28.78 -13.10 -56.65
C LEU A 33 30.23 -12.88 -57.09
N ARG A 34 31.20 -13.57 -56.48
CA ARG A 34 32.63 -13.44 -56.81
C ARG A 34 33.03 -14.25 -58.05
N THR A 35 32.26 -15.27 -58.41
CA THR A 35 32.61 -16.20 -59.48
C THR A 35 32.04 -15.73 -60.82
N GLN A 36 32.91 -15.37 -61.77
CA GLN A 36 32.50 -14.88 -63.11
C GLN A 36 32.22 -16.00 -64.12
N ALA A 37 32.75 -17.21 -63.90
CA ALA A 37 32.59 -18.35 -64.81
C ALA A 37 31.33 -19.18 -64.48
N ARG A 38 30.41 -19.29 -65.43
CA ARG A 38 29.09 -19.95 -65.25
C ARG A 38 29.21 -21.42 -64.79
N ASP A 39 30.19 -22.14 -65.29
CA ASP A 39 30.42 -23.57 -65.03
C ASP A 39 30.99 -23.82 -63.63
N VAL A 40 31.64 -22.83 -63.03
CA VAL A 40 32.08 -22.87 -61.62
C VAL A 40 30.89 -22.57 -60.71
N SER A 41 30.08 -21.57 -61.03
CA SER A 41 28.85 -21.25 -60.27
C SER A 41 27.83 -22.40 -60.28
N ARG A 42 27.66 -23.10 -61.43
CA ARG A 42 26.79 -24.29 -61.52
C ARG A 42 27.27 -25.44 -60.63
N ARG A 43 28.58 -25.71 -60.60
CA ARG A 43 29.15 -26.73 -59.71
C ARG A 43 28.97 -26.35 -58.25
N LEU A 44 29.25 -25.10 -57.89
CA LEU A 44 29.07 -24.61 -56.53
C LEU A 44 27.62 -24.73 -56.05
N LEU A 45 26.65 -24.36 -56.88
CA LEU A 45 25.22 -24.54 -56.58
C LEU A 45 24.88 -26.02 -56.40
N ASN A 46 25.28 -26.89 -57.33
CA ASN A 46 24.93 -28.30 -57.29
C ASN A 46 25.54 -29.06 -56.10
N THR A 47 26.64 -28.56 -55.51
CA THR A 47 27.28 -29.19 -54.35
C THR A 47 26.83 -28.55 -53.03
N ARG A 48 26.87 -27.22 -52.93
CA ARG A 48 26.64 -26.53 -51.65
C ARG A 48 25.18 -26.26 -51.34
N LEU A 49 24.33 -26.03 -52.35
CA LEU A 49 22.93 -25.73 -52.08
C LEU A 49 22.18 -26.92 -51.47
N PRO A 50 22.34 -28.18 -51.97
CA PRO A 50 21.69 -29.33 -51.35
C PRO A 50 22.17 -29.59 -49.91
N GLU A 51 23.45 -29.35 -49.60
CA GLU A 51 23.99 -29.46 -48.23
C GLU A 51 23.27 -28.51 -47.27
N ILE A 52 23.14 -27.24 -47.65
CA ILE A 52 22.49 -26.21 -46.82
C ILE A 52 20.98 -26.47 -46.73
N GLN A 53 20.34 -26.87 -47.84
CA GLN A 53 18.92 -27.22 -47.86
C GLN A 53 18.60 -28.42 -46.97
N ASN A 54 19.48 -29.41 -46.88
CA ASN A 54 19.29 -30.55 -46.00
C ASN A 54 19.36 -30.16 -44.52
N LEU A 55 20.26 -29.24 -44.15
CA LEU A 55 20.33 -28.67 -42.79
C LEU A 55 19.07 -27.86 -42.47
N ASP A 56 18.58 -27.09 -43.42
CA ASP A 56 17.35 -26.29 -43.31
C ASP A 56 16.10 -27.17 -43.12
N ILE A 57 15.96 -28.23 -43.92
CA ILE A 57 14.89 -29.23 -43.78
C ILE A 57 14.98 -29.91 -42.42
N HIS A 58 16.16 -30.36 -42.00
CA HIS A 58 16.35 -31.00 -40.69
C HIS A 58 16.01 -30.05 -39.52
N TYR A 59 16.23 -28.74 -39.67
CA TYR A 59 15.86 -27.76 -38.67
C TYR A 59 14.34 -27.54 -38.61
N ILE A 60 13.69 -27.41 -39.77
CA ILE A 60 12.24 -27.14 -39.90
C ILE A 60 11.39 -28.37 -39.54
N GLU A 61 11.86 -29.57 -39.88
CA GLU A 61 11.12 -30.82 -39.70
C GLU A 61 11.62 -31.65 -38.51
N GLY A 62 12.69 -31.21 -37.84
CA GLY A 62 13.31 -31.92 -36.72
C GLY A 62 12.97 -31.36 -35.34
N GLN A 63 13.73 -31.82 -34.36
CA GLN A 63 13.50 -31.58 -32.92
C GLN A 63 13.45 -30.10 -32.54
N CYS A 64 14.12 -29.21 -33.29
CA CYS A 64 14.07 -27.77 -33.04
C CYS A 64 12.70 -27.17 -33.32
N SER A 65 12.00 -27.65 -34.36
CA SER A 65 10.63 -27.25 -34.67
C SER A 65 9.66 -27.74 -33.60
N ASP A 66 9.77 -29.02 -33.23
CA ASP A 66 8.95 -29.62 -32.17
C ASP A 66 9.14 -28.95 -30.81
N LEU A 67 10.39 -28.64 -30.45
CA LEU A 67 10.72 -27.91 -29.23
C LEU A 67 10.10 -26.51 -29.23
N LEU A 68 10.18 -25.77 -30.35
CA LEU A 68 9.56 -24.44 -30.46
C LEU A 68 8.04 -24.51 -30.33
N VAL A 69 7.39 -25.49 -30.95
CA VAL A 69 5.93 -25.71 -30.84
C VAL A 69 5.53 -26.13 -29.42
N SER A 70 6.34 -26.94 -28.75
CA SER A 70 6.15 -27.35 -27.35
C SER A 70 6.29 -26.17 -26.38
N LEU A 71 7.30 -25.31 -26.58
CA LEU A 71 7.48 -24.09 -25.80
C LEU A 71 6.36 -23.07 -26.05
N GLN A 72 5.83 -22.99 -27.27
CA GLN A 72 4.69 -22.14 -27.60
C GLN A 72 3.39 -22.65 -26.97
N SER A 73 3.10 -23.95 -27.03
CA SER A 73 1.89 -24.55 -26.46
C SER A 73 1.86 -24.48 -24.93
N SER A 74 2.97 -24.81 -24.26
CA SER A 74 3.09 -24.67 -22.80
C SER A 74 2.94 -23.22 -22.33
N SER A 75 3.46 -22.25 -23.10
CA SER A 75 3.24 -20.83 -22.79
C SER A 75 1.77 -20.41 -22.94
N ALA A 76 1.04 -20.97 -23.92
CA ALA A 76 -0.36 -20.64 -24.16
C ALA A 76 -1.30 -21.16 -23.05
N ASP A 77 -1.02 -22.34 -22.50
CA ASP A 77 -1.81 -22.91 -21.39
C ASP A 77 -1.58 -22.17 -20.08
N THR A 78 -0.34 -21.76 -19.78
CA THR A 78 -0.03 -20.89 -18.64
C THR A 78 -0.71 -19.53 -18.76
N VAL A 79 -0.70 -18.92 -19.95
CA VAL A 79 -1.38 -17.63 -20.19
C VAL A 79 -2.88 -17.74 -19.96
N LYS A 80 -3.55 -18.77 -20.52
CA LYS A 80 -4.99 -19.00 -20.31
C LYS A 80 -5.34 -19.25 -18.84
N SER A 81 -4.51 -20.01 -18.11
CA SER A 81 -4.69 -20.25 -16.68
C SER A 81 -4.65 -18.94 -15.89
N GLN A 82 -3.65 -18.09 -16.14
CA GLN A 82 -3.50 -16.81 -15.45
C GLN A 82 -4.61 -15.80 -15.82
N GLU A 83 -5.11 -15.82 -17.06
CA GLU A 83 -6.26 -15.00 -17.47
C GLU A 83 -7.54 -15.41 -16.72
N SER A 84 -7.85 -16.71 -16.67
CA SER A 84 -9.02 -17.20 -15.93
C SER A 84 -8.96 -16.89 -14.43
N LEU A 85 -7.75 -16.93 -13.86
CA LEU A 85 -7.51 -16.53 -12.48
C LEU A 85 -7.75 -15.04 -12.28
N ALA A 86 -7.21 -14.20 -13.18
CA ALA A 86 -7.39 -12.75 -13.11
C ALA A 86 -8.87 -12.36 -13.19
N GLU A 87 -9.66 -12.97 -14.07
CA GLU A 87 -11.11 -12.75 -14.16
C GLU A 87 -11.83 -13.12 -12.86
N SER A 88 -11.47 -14.27 -12.28
CA SER A 88 -12.03 -14.69 -11.01
C SER A 88 -11.65 -13.74 -9.87
N MET A 89 -10.40 -13.29 -9.79
CA MET A 89 -9.97 -12.32 -8.79
C MET A 89 -10.72 -10.98 -8.96
N SER A 90 -10.86 -10.50 -10.20
CA SER A 90 -11.63 -9.30 -10.52
C SER A 90 -13.08 -9.40 -10.02
N SER A 91 -13.73 -10.56 -10.24
CA SER A 91 -15.09 -10.81 -9.73
C SER A 91 -15.17 -10.81 -8.20
N LEU A 92 -14.20 -11.43 -7.51
CA LEU A 92 -14.13 -11.42 -6.05
C LEU A 92 -13.99 -9.99 -5.51
N LEU A 93 -13.14 -9.17 -6.14
CA LEU A 93 -13.00 -7.75 -5.81
C LEU A 93 -14.30 -6.97 -5.99
N ALA A 94 -15.04 -7.21 -7.09
CA ALA A 94 -16.32 -6.58 -7.34
C ALA A 94 -17.39 -7.00 -6.32
N ALA A 95 -17.32 -8.24 -5.83
CA ALA A 95 -18.21 -8.77 -4.79
C ALA A 95 -17.84 -8.34 -3.35
N GLY A 96 -16.73 -7.63 -3.16
CA GLY A 96 -16.23 -7.28 -1.82
C GLY A 96 -15.49 -8.43 -1.10
N GLU A 97 -15.25 -9.54 -1.77
CA GLU A 97 -14.64 -10.78 -1.24
C GLU A 97 -13.11 -10.71 -1.27
N TYR A 98 -12.55 -9.67 -0.64
CA TYR A 98 -11.11 -9.37 -0.73
C TYR A 98 -10.23 -10.45 -0.08
N GLN A 99 -10.68 -11.07 1.01
CA GLN A 99 -9.93 -12.12 1.69
C GLN A 99 -9.87 -13.40 0.84
N GLU A 100 -10.92 -13.71 0.10
CA GLU A 100 -10.92 -14.84 -0.81
C GLU A 100 -9.99 -14.57 -2.00
N ALA A 101 -9.97 -13.35 -2.54
CA ALA A 101 -9.01 -12.97 -3.58
C ALA A 101 -7.56 -13.09 -3.10
N ILE A 102 -7.27 -12.70 -1.85
CA ILE A 102 -5.96 -12.87 -1.21
C ILE A 102 -5.61 -14.36 -1.09
N ARG A 103 -6.50 -15.18 -0.50
CA ARG A 103 -6.29 -16.63 -0.38
C ARG A 103 -6.03 -17.30 -1.72
N LYS A 104 -6.78 -16.91 -2.75
CA LYS A 104 -6.64 -17.48 -4.09
C LYS A 104 -5.26 -17.18 -4.68
N TYR A 105 -4.76 -15.95 -4.51
CA TYR A 105 -3.39 -15.61 -4.90
C TYR A 105 -2.35 -16.37 -4.07
N ASP A 106 -2.52 -16.42 -2.74
CA ASP A 106 -1.56 -17.09 -1.85
C ASP A 106 -1.49 -18.61 -2.09
N SER A 107 -2.56 -19.21 -2.65
CA SER A 107 -2.62 -20.62 -3.05
C SER A 107 -1.96 -20.94 -4.39
N LEU A 108 -1.42 -19.92 -5.09
CA LEU A 108 -0.80 -20.12 -6.39
C LEU A 108 0.42 -21.04 -6.29
N GLN A 109 0.33 -22.18 -6.96
CA GLN A 109 1.46 -23.06 -7.20
C GLN A 109 2.13 -22.62 -8.50
N LEU A 110 3.23 -21.91 -8.37
CA LEU A 110 4.04 -21.46 -9.49
C LEU A 110 5.24 -22.39 -9.64
N SER A 111 5.63 -22.65 -10.89
CA SER A 111 6.87 -23.37 -11.15
C SER A 111 8.08 -22.53 -10.73
N SER A 112 9.23 -23.17 -10.51
CA SER A 112 10.46 -22.46 -10.10
C SER A 112 10.81 -21.34 -11.08
N GLY A 113 10.85 -20.10 -10.59
CA GLY A 113 11.15 -18.92 -11.41
C GLY A 113 9.97 -18.33 -12.20
N GLU A 114 8.77 -18.89 -12.08
CA GLU A 114 7.54 -18.31 -12.61
C GLU A 114 7.02 -17.22 -11.66
N THR A 115 6.52 -16.12 -12.24
CA THR A 115 5.87 -15.04 -11.48
C THR A 115 4.45 -14.87 -11.97
N PRO A 116 3.48 -14.52 -11.11
CA PRO A 116 2.13 -14.26 -11.56
C PRO A 116 2.09 -13.10 -12.54
N GLY A 117 1.24 -13.22 -13.56
CA GLY A 117 1.01 -12.19 -14.56
C GLY A 117 0.56 -10.86 -13.97
N PHE A 118 0.52 -9.85 -14.84
CA PHE A 118 0.21 -8.47 -14.45
C PHE A 118 -1.15 -8.36 -13.76
N GLU A 119 -2.22 -8.86 -14.38
CA GLU A 119 -3.58 -8.70 -13.85
C GLU A 119 -3.75 -9.41 -12.51
N VAL A 120 -3.28 -10.65 -12.40
CA VAL A 120 -3.30 -11.44 -11.15
C VAL A 120 -2.62 -10.67 -10.01
N THR A 121 -1.42 -10.14 -10.25
CA THR A 121 -0.67 -9.38 -9.24
C THR A 121 -1.30 -8.02 -8.94
N TYR A 122 -1.84 -7.34 -9.96
CA TYR A 122 -2.52 -6.07 -9.82
C TYR A 122 -3.78 -6.21 -8.95
N TYR A 123 -4.62 -7.22 -9.24
CA TYR A 123 -5.80 -7.54 -8.43
C TYR A 123 -5.45 -7.98 -7.02
N TYR A 124 -4.37 -8.75 -6.83
CA TYR A 124 -3.87 -9.05 -5.49
C TYR A 124 -3.51 -7.78 -4.70
N GLY A 125 -2.78 -6.86 -5.32
CA GLY A 125 -2.46 -5.56 -4.73
C GLY A 125 -3.71 -4.74 -4.36
N LEU A 126 -4.74 -4.74 -5.21
CA LEU A 126 -6.03 -4.12 -4.89
C LEU A 126 -6.74 -4.81 -3.73
N ALA A 127 -6.75 -6.14 -3.69
CA ALA A 127 -7.38 -6.89 -2.61
C ALA A 127 -6.68 -6.60 -1.26
N LEU A 128 -5.34 -6.53 -1.25
CA LEU A 128 -4.57 -6.09 -0.09
C LEU A 128 -4.93 -4.67 0.34
N LEU A 129 -5.07 -3.72 -0.59
CA LEU A 129 -5.51 -2.35 -0.27
C LEU A 129 -6.89 -2.35 0.37
N LYS A 130 -7.84 -3.07 -0.23
CA LYS A 130 -9.19 -3.19 0.29
C LYS A 130 -9.20 -3.90 1.64
N ALA A 131 -8.29 -4.82 1.92
CA ALA A 131 -8.10 -5.42 3.24
C ALA A 131 -7.33 -4.54 4.25
N LYS A 132 -7.17 -3.24 3.98
CA LYS A 132 -6.38 -2.27 4.80
C LYS A 132 -4.91 -2.68 5.00
N ARG A 133 -4.32 -3.49 4.11
CA ARG A 133 -2.90 -3.89 4.12
C ARG A 133 -2.07 -3.01 3.18
N GLN A 134 -2.10 -1.68 3.39
CA GLN A 134 -1.62 -0.72 2.38
C GLN A 134 -0.10 -0.78 2.12
N TYR A 135 0.70 -1.08 3.14
CA TYR A 135 2.15 -1.20 2.97
C TYR A 135 2.54 -2.44 2.16
N GLU A 136 1.84 -3.55 2.36
CA GLU A 136 2.05 -4.78 1.60
C GLU A 136 1.60 -4.59 0.16
N ALA A 137 0.42 -3.98 -0.05
CA ALA A 137 -0.03 -3.63 -1.38
C ALA A 137 0.97 -2.74 -2.12
N ARG A 138 1.52 -1.71 -1.44
CA ARG A 138 2.55 -0.84 -2.01
C ARG A 138 3.76 -1.64 -2.47
N ARG A 139 4.24 -2.57 -1.65
CA ARG A 139 5.39 -3.43 -1.98
C ARG A 139 5.12 -4.25 -3.24
N ILE A 140 4.03 -5.01 -3.23
CA ILE A 140 3.63 -5.88 -4.36
C ILE A 140 3.44 -5.09 -5.65
N LEU A 141 2.74 -3.96 -5.60
CA LEU A 141 2.49 -3.12 -6.77
C LEU A 141 3.77 -2.45 -7.28
N ASN A 142 4.69 -2.08 -6.39
CA ASN A 142 5.98 -1.53 -6.78
C ASN A 142 6.88 -2.60 -7.43
N ASP A 143 6.89 -3.82 -6.89
CA ASP A 143 7.60 -4.96 -7.48
C ASP A 143 7.02 -5.29 -8.87
N LEU A 144 5.69 -5.25 -9.01
CA LEU A 144 5.02 -5.37 -10.30
C LEU A 144 5.47 -4.29 -11.29
N TYR A 145 5.55 -3.04 -10.85
CA TYR A 145 6.02 -1.94 -11.68
C TYR A 145 7.48 -2.14 -12.14
N ILE A 146 8.38 -2.52 -11.23
CA ILE A 146 9.81 -2.71 -11.54
C ILE A 146 10.02 -3.82 -12.59
N ARG A 147 9.28 -4.93 -12.49
CA ARG A 147 9.48 -6.09 -13.38
C ARG A 147 8.73 -6.01 -14.71
N SER A 148 7.90 -4.98 -14.91
CA SER A 148 7.01 -4.89 -16.07
C SER A 148 7.46 -3.77 -17.04
N SER A 149 8.59 -3.99 -17.72
CA SER A 149 9.20 -3.01 -18.64
C SER A 149 8.39 -2.75 -19.91
N ASP A 150 7.61 -3.73 -20.39
CA ASP A 150 6.89 -3.68 -21.68
C ASP A 150 5.36 -3.65 -21.52
N LEU A 151 4.86 -2.93 -20.51
CA LEU A 151 3.42 -2.74 -20.35
C LEU A 151 2.87 -1.86 -21.49
N ASN A 152 1.69 -2.24 -21.99
CA ASN A 152 0.92 -1.31 -22.80
C ASN A 152 0.55 -0.05 -21.98
N GLN A 153 0.24 1.02 -22.69
CA GLN A 153 -0.02 2.34 -22.11
C GLN A 153 -1.11 2.29 -21.03
N ASP A 154 -2.21 1.57 -21.26
CA ASP A 154 -3.32 1.47 -20.31
C ASP A 154 -2.90 0.83 -18.97
N LYS A 155 -2.26 -0.34 -19.03
CA LYS A 155 -1.77 -1.05 -17.84
C LYS A 155 -0.74 -0.22 -17.07
N GLN A 156 0.17 0.43 -17.79
CA GLN A 156 1.19 1.28 -17.21
C GLN A 156 0.56 2.49 -16.50
N SER A 157 -0.37 3.19 -17.16
CA SER A 157 -1.07 4.34 -16.59
C SER A 157 -1.90 3.97 -15.36
N ARG A 158 -2.61 2.84 -15.41
CA ARG A 158 -3.41 2.32 -14.30
C ARG A 158 -2.54 2.03 -13.07
N LEU A 159 -1.43 1.32 -13.25
CA LEU A 159 -0.50 0.99 -12.16
C LEU A 159 0.20 2.25 -11.60
N LEU A 160 0.66 3.15 -12.48
CA LEU A 160 1.31 4.39 -12.07
C LEU A 160 0.37 5.28 -11.27
N LYS A 161 -0.89 5.41 -11.70
CA LYS A 161 -1.89 6.18 -10.95
C LYS A 161 -2.08 5.62 -9.55
N LEU A 162 -2.29 4.30 -9.44
CA LEU A 162 -2.49 3.64 -8.15
C LEU A 162 -1.28 3.80 -7.22
N LEU A 163 -0.07 3.60 -7.73
CA LEU A 163 1.16 3.79 -6.96
C LEU A 163 1.36 5.24 -6.55
N ALA A 164 1.06 6.20 -7.42
CA ALA A 164 1.18 7.62 -7.11
C ALA A 164 0.22 8.04 -5.99
N ASP A 165 -1.07 7.69 -6.13
CA ASP A 165 -2.10 7.97 -5.13
C ASP A 165 -1.77 7.29 -3.78
N LEU A 166 -1.31 6.03 -3.82
CA LEU A 166 -0.97 5.25 -2.63
C LEU A 166 0.24 5.83 -1.90
N ASN A 167 1.30 6.19 -2.62
CA ASN A 167 2.48 6.82 -2.02
C ASN A 167 2.14 8.20 -1.44
N PHE A 168 1.28 8.98 -2.12
CA PHE A 168 0.77 10.23 -1.56
C PHE A 168 0.07 9.96 -0.24
N GLY A 169 -0.90 9.04 -0.23
CA GLY A 169 -1.67 8.72 0.96
C GLY A 169 -0.86 8.16 2.13
N LEU A 170 0.27 7.51 1.84
CA LEU A 170 1.23 7.02 2.84
C LEU A 170 2.27 8.07 3.27
N GLY A 171 2.25 9.28 2.69
CA GLY A 171 3.17 10.36 3.03
C GLY A 171 4.53 10.30 2.32
N ASP A 172 4.73 9.36 1.40
CA ASP A 172 5.91 9.31 0.53
C ASP A 172 5.70 10.23 -0.69
N TYR A 173 5.74 11.53 -0.42
CA TYR A 173 5.48 12.59 -1.40
C TYR A 173 6.51 12.62 -2.52
N ALA A 174 7.76 12.25 -2.24
CA ALA A 174 8.82 12.22 -3.25
C ALA A 174 8.56 11.12 -4.28
N THR A 175 8.23 9.91 -3.83
CA THR A 175 7.87 8.80 -4.73
C THR A 175 6.57 9.09 -5.47
N ALA A 176 5.55 9.63 -4.77
CA ALA A 176 4.29 10.03 -5.40
C ALA A 176 4.51 11.02 -6.55
N LYS A 177 5.30 12.07 -6.32
CA LYS A 177 5.65 13.09 -7.33
C LYS A 177 6.30 12.45 -8.56
N LYS A 178 7.28 11.56 -8.37
CA LYS A 178 7.93 10.84 -9.48
C LYS A 178 6.91 10.05 -10.31
N ARG A 179 6.00 9.33 -9.66
CA ARG A 179 4.99 8.50 -10.33
C ARG A 179 3.94 9.33 -11.07
N TYR A 180 3.50 10.48 -10.54
CA TYR A 180 2.59 11.38 -11.28
C TYR A 180 3.25 12.02 -12.50
N LEU A 181 4.53 12.41 -12.41
CA LEU A 181 5.26 12.93 -13.57
C LEU A 181 5.41 11.87 -14.66
N GLU A 182 5.69 10.63 -14.26
CA GLU A 182 5.76 9.50 -15.17
C GLU A 182 4.40 9.19 -15.81
N LEU A 183 3.31 9.25 -15.03
CA LEU A 183 1.94 9.08 -15.54
C LEU A 183 1.57 10.12 -16.60
N LEU A 184 1.96 11.38 -16.40
CA LEU A 184 1.73 12.43 -17.41
C LEU A 184 2.46 12.12 -18.72
N ARG A 185 3.71 11.65 -18.63
CA ARG A 185 4.51 11.23 -19.79
C ARG A 185 3.87 10.04 -20.52
N VAL A 186 3.43 9.01 -19.79
CA VAL A 186 2.80 7.82 -20.38
C VAL A 186 1.47 8.17 -21.04
N ASN A 187 0.69 9.10 -20.48
CA ASN A 187 -0.57 9.54 -21.07
C ASN A 187 -0.40 10.51 -22.26
N GLY A 188 0.83 10.88 -22.62
CA GLY A 188 1.10 11.83 -23.70
C GLY A 188 0.53 13.23 -23.43
N VAL A 189 0.35 13.60 -22.17
CA VAL A 189 -0.29 14.87 -21.80
C VAL A 189 0.78 15.94 -21.67
N GLU A 190 0.87 16.82 -22.66
CA GLU A 190 1.82 17.93 -22.69
C GLU A 190 1.17 19.25 -22.22
N GLY A 191 1.99 20.24 -21.85
CA GLY A 191 1.52 21.59 -21.48
C GLY A 191 0.87 21.71 -20.08
N PRO A 192 0.30 22.89 -19.75
CA PRO A 192 -0.47 23.10 -18.52
C PRO A 192 -1.89 22.48 -18.61
N GLY A 193 -2.45 22.05 -17.49
CA GLY A 193 -3.79 21.42 -17.43
C GLY A 193 -4.32 21.23 -16.00
N THR A 194 -5.55 20.72 -15.87
CA THR A 194 -6.25 20.53 -14.57
C THR A 194 -6.76 19.10 -14.34
N ASP A 195 -6.15 18.14 -15.02
CA ASP A 195 -6.36 16.71 -14.85
C ASP A 195 -5.84 16.21 -13.48
N TRP A 196 -6.29 15.02 -13.08
CA TRP A 196 -5.99 14.46 -11.77
C TRP A 196 -4.49 14.53 -11.44
N PRO A 197 -3.55 13.99 -12.24
CA PRO A 197 -2.13 13.99 -11.89
C PRO A 197 -1.54 15.39 -11.65
N ARG A 198 -1.94 16.41 -12.43
CA ARG A 198 -1.46 17.79 -12.23
C ARG A 198 -2.00 18.40 -10.94
N SER A 199 -3.25 18.13 -10.59
CA SER A 199 -3.81 18.58 -9.29
C SER A 199 -3.04 18.00 -8.11
N GLN A 200 -2.65 16.71 -8.21
CA GLN A 200 -1.86 16.04 -7.19
C GLN A 200 -0.45 16.64 -7.11
N LEU A 201 0.19 16.92 -8.25
CA LEU A 201 1.52 17.54 -8.29
C LEU A 201 1.53 18.94 -7.68
N LYS A 202 0.47 19.74 -7.86
CA LYS A 202 0.33 21.06 -7.23
C LYS A 202 0.32 20.94 -5.69
N ALA A 203 -0.37 19.94 -5.16
CA ALA A 203 -0.40 19.67 -3.72
C ALA A 203 0.91 19.10 -3.16
N LEU A 204 1.74 18.51 -4.02
CA LEU A 204 3.07 18.00 -3.70
C LEU A 204 4.19 19.02 -3.96
N ASP A 205 3.86 20.29 -4.21
CA ASP A 205 4.87 21.34 -4.21
C ASP A 205 5.49 21.44 -2.81
N TYR A 206 6.80 21.75 -2.75
CA TYR A 206 7.61 21.58 -1.55
C TYR A 206 7.07 22.36 -0.34
N SER A 207 6.57 23.57 -0.58
CA SER A 207 5.93 24.42 0.43
C SER A 207 4.61 23.82 0.94
N TYR A 208 3.81 23.26 0.05
CA TYR A 208 2.48 22.71 0.32
C TYR A 208 2.54 21.33 0.99
N ALA A 209 3.50 20.48 0.60
CA ALA A 209 3.64 19.10 1.06
C ALA A 209 3.81 18.95 2.58
N HIS A 210 4.24 20.01 3.27
CA HIS A 210 4.48 20.01 4.72
C HIS A 210 3.30 20.56 5.54
N THR A 211 2.22 20.99 4.89
CA THR A 211 1.06 21.59 5.56
C THR A 211 0.22 20.56 6.31
N GLY A 212 -0.55 21.01 7.30
CA GLY A 212 -1.57 20.19 7.96
C GLY A 212 -2.66 19.73 6.97
N GLU A 213 -3.06 20.62 6.07
CA GLU A 213 -4.04 20.38 5.01
C GLU A 213 -3.63 19.21 4.10
N VAL A 214 -2.40 19.19 3.58
CA VAL A 214 -1.94 18.09 2.71
C VAL A 214 -1.87 16.75 3.45
N ARG A 215 -1.58 16.75 4.77
CA ARG A 215 -1.62 15.52 5.58
C ARG A 215 -3.05 15.01 5.78
N GLU A 216 -4.02 15.91 5.97
CA GLU A 216 -5.44 15.55 6.03
C GLU A 216 -5.92 14.98 4.68
N TYR A 217 -5.51 15.61 3.58
CA TYR A 217 -5.79 15.13 2.23
C TYR A 217 -5.15 13.77 1.94
N ALA A 218 -3.87 13.58 2.31
CA ALA A 218 -3.19 12.29 2.19
C ALA A 218 -3.93 11.19 2.96
N SER A 219 -4.35 11.48 4.20
CA SER A 219 -5.15 10.56 5.00
C SER A 219 -6.47 10.20 4.30
N LEU A 220 -7.18 11.21 3.75
CA LEU A 220 -8.41 11.00 2.98
C LEU A 220 -8.16 10.12 1.75
N LEU A 221 -7.14 10.43 0.95
CA LEU A 221 -6.81 9.67 -0.26
C LEU A 221 -6.47 8.22 0.07
N LYS A 222 -5.66 7.97 1.11
CA LYS A 222 -5.35 6.61 1.59
C LYS A 222 -6.61 5.84 2.00
N ASN A 223 -7.48 6.49 2.77
CA ASN A 223 -8.73 5.87 3.24
C ASN A 223 -9.67 5.58 2.07
N PHE A 224 -9.74 6.49 1.09
CA PHE A 224 -10.50 6.33 -0.14
C PHE A 224 -10.01 5.16 -0.99
N LEU A 225 -8.69 4.99 -1.18
CA LEU A 225 -8.15 3.86 -1.94
C LEU A 225 -8.56 2.51 -1.32
N ALA A 226 -8.53 2.44 0.01
CA ALA A 226 -8.91 1.26 0.77
C ALA A 226 -10.42 1.16 1.06
N TYR A 227 -11.23 2.10 0.58
CA TYR A 227 -12.64 2.25 0.97
C TYR A 227 -13.51 1.09 0.51
N ASP A 228 -14.34 0.59 1.42
CA ASP A 228 -15.37 -0.40 1.16
C ASP A 228 -16.63 0.05 1.90
N PRO A 229 -17.74 0.37 1.21
CA PRO A 229 -18.93 0.91 1.87
C PRO A 229 -19.58 -0.07 2.85
N VAL A 230 -19.46 -1.39 2.64
CA VAL A 230 -20.02 -2.38 3.58
C VAL A 230 -19.31 -2.32 4.93
N ARG A 231 -17.97 -2.18 4.91
CA ARG A 231 -17.16 -2.08 6.13
C ARG A 231 -17.11 -0.66 6.70
N ASP A 232 -16.94 0.33 5.84
CA ASP A 232 -16.56 1.70 6.21
C ASP A 232 -17.77 2.65 6.23
N GLY A 233 -18.94 2.26 5.70
CA GLY A 233 -20.13 3.09 5.58
C GLY A 233 -19.82 4.49 5.05
N PHE A 234 -20.33 5.53 5.69
CA PHE A 234 -20.15 6.93 5.28
C PHE A 234 -18.82 7.56 5.74
N THR A 235 -17.92 6.83 6.37
CA THR A 235 -16.73 7.44 7.01
C THR A 235 -15.84 8.24 6.05
N VAL A 236 -15.63 7.76 4.83
CA VAL A 236 -14.82 8.45 3.81
C VAL A 236 -15.58 9.64 3.20
N ALA A 237 -16.90 9.51 3.05
CA ALA A 237 -17.77 10.62 2.67
C ALA A 237 -17.68 11.74 3.70
N GLU A 238 -17.93 11.43 4.98
CA GLU A 238 -17.83 12.41 6.07
C GLU A 238 -16.44 13.02 6.16
N GLN A 239 -15.37 12.24 6.02
CA GLN A 239 -14.00 12.76 5.97
C GLN A 239 -13.79 13.76 4.83
N SER A 240 -14.40 13.52 3.67
CA SER A 240 -14.34 14.43 2.52
C SER A 240 -15.12 15.72 2.79
N HIS A 241 -16.34 15.63 3.32
CA HIS A 241 -17.16 16.80 3.70
C HIS A 241 -16.49 17.64 4.79
N ASP A 242 -15.86 16.98 5.77
CA ASP A 242 -15.06 17.62 6.81
C ASP A 242 -13.91 18.45 6.22
N PHE A 243 -13.18 17.88 5.26
CA PHE A 243 -12.10 18.59 4.59
C PHE A 243 -12.65 19.82 3.85
N LEU A 244 -13.74 19.66 3.09
CA LEU A 244 -14.36 20.76 2.33
C LEU A 244 -14.86 21.90 3.24
N ARG A 245 -15.36 21.58 4.44
CA ARG A 245 -15.77 22.58 5.43
C ARG A 245 -14.58 23.27 6.09
N LYS A 246 -13.53 22.52 6.44
CA LYS A 246 -12.33 23.05 7.11
C LYS A 246 -11.47 23.90 6.18
N HIS A 247 -11.41 23.55 4.90
CA HIS A 247 -10.52 24.16 3.91
C HIS A 247 -11.28 24.66 2.66
N PRO A 248 -12.22 25.62 2.79
CA PRO A 248 -13.10 26.05 1.70
C PRO A 248 -12.40 26.85 0.59
N GLN A 249 -11.12 27.22 0.77
CA GLN A 249 -10.29 27.90 -0.23
C GLN A 249 -9.10 27.05 -0.70
N SER A 250 -9.05 25.78 -0.31
CA SER A 250 -7.97 24.88 -0.68
C SER A 250 -7.89 24.63 -2.19
N GLU A 251 -6.66 24.56 -2.69
CA GLU A 251 -6.35 24.16 -4.07
C GLU A 251 -6.70 22.68 -4.35
N LEU A 252 -6.89 21.88 -3.31
CA LEU A 252 -7.27 20.47 -3.38
C LEU A 252 -8.78 20.25 -3.48
N ILE A 253 -9.60 21.29 -3.34
CA ILE A 253 -11.06 21.19 -3.29
C ILE A 253 -11.64 20.42 -4.48
N LYS A 254 -11.12 20.63 -5.69
CA LYS A 254 -11.63 19.91 -6.89
C LYS A 254 -11.44 18.40 -6.73
N GLY A 255 -10.24 17.98 -6.31
CA GLY A 255 -9.94 16.57 -6.07
C GLY A 255 -10.77 16.00 -4.93
N VAL A 256 -10.92 16.75 -3.83
CA VAL A 256 -11.73 16.31 -2.68
C VAL A 256 -13.22 16.20 -3.02
N ARG A 257 -13.77 17.11 -3.84
CA ARG A 257 -15.16 16.99 -4.33
C ARG A 257 -15.36 15.75 -5.20
N GLU A 258 -14.36 15.38 -6.01
CA GLU A 258 -14.42 14.14 -6.78
C GLU A 258 -14.44 12.91 -5.87
N LEU A 259 -13.58 12.89 -4.85
CA LEU A 259 -13.57 11.82 -3.85
C LEU A 259 -14.91 11.76 -3.09
N ALA A 260 -15.40 12.91 -2.61
CA ALA A 260 -16.69 13.04 -1.93
C ALA A 260 -17.82 12.44 -2.77
N GLY A 261 -17.97 12.89 -4.02
CA GLY A 261 -19.04 12.39 -4.89
C GLY A 261 -18.96 10.89 -5.17
N LYS A 262 -17.75 10.30 -5.21
CA LYS A 262 -17.57 8.85 -5.35
C LYS A 262 -17.92 8.11 -4.06
N SER A 263 -17.45 8.59 -2.91
CA SER A 263 -17.74 7.96 -1.61
C SER A 263 -19.22 8.11 -1.22
N ASP A 264 -19.84 9.26 -1.50
CA ASP A 264 -21.25 9.54 -1.25
C ASP A 264 -22.13 8.54 -2.01
N ARG A 265 -21.93 8.43 -3.33
CA ARG A 265 -22.71 7.48 -4.15
C ARG A 265 -22.58 6.04 -3.67
N ALA A 266 -21.36 5.61 -3.32
CA ALA A 266 -21.12 4.25 -2.84
C ALA A 266 -21.74 4.00 -1.45
N ALA A 267 -21.64 4.96 -0.53
CA ALA A 267 -22.25 4.85 0.80
C ALA A 267 -23.77 4.87 0.73
N GLU A 268 -24.34 5.76 -0.09
CA GLU A 268 -25.79 5.87 -0.30
C GLU A 268 -26.36 4.62 -0.97
N GLN A 269 -25.65 4.05 -1.95
CA GLN A 269 -26.06 2.80 -2.57
C GLN A 269 -26.07 1.65 -1.55
N TRP A 270 -24.99 1.49 -0.78
CA TRP A 270 -24.93 0.49 0.29
C TRP A 270 -26.07 0.66 1.31
N PHE A 271 -26.34 1.90 1.74
CA PHE A 271 -27.41 2.17 2.67
C PHE A 271 -28.80 1.85 2.08
N ALA A 272 -29.02 2.17 0.80
CA ALA A 272 -30.24 1.81 0.08
C ALA A 272 -30.41 0.28 -0.03
N ASP A 273 -29.33 -0.45 -0.31
CA ASP A 273 -29.34 -1.91 -0.36
C ASP A 273 -29.68 -2.52 1.00
N VAL A 274 -29.11 -1.99 2.09
CA VAL A 274 -29.48 -2.37 3.46
C VAL A 274 -30.97 -2.15 3.72
N LEU A 275 -31.50 -0.98 3.37
CA LEU A 275 -32.92 -0.68 3.59
C LEU A 275 -33.82 -1.62 2.78
N SER A 276 -33.48 -1.87 1.51
CA SER A 276 -34.20 -2.79 0.65
C SER A 276 -34.21 -4.22 1.21
N GLU A 277 -33.09 -4.67 1.76
CA GLU A 277 -33.00 -6.00 2.36
C GLU A 277 -33.80 -6.11 3.67
N VAL A 278 -33.76 -5.08 4.51
CA VAL A 278 -34.62 -4.97 5.70
C VAL A 278 -36.11 -5.01 5.30
N ASP A 279 -36.49 -4.29 4.24
CA ASP A 279 -37.86 -4.29 3.71
C ASP A 279 -38.28 -5.66 3.18
N ARG A 280 -37.39 -6.33 2.44
CA ARG A 280 -37.60 -7.69 1.96
C ARG A 280 -37.83 -8.65 3.13
N LEU A 281 -36.94 -8.65 4.12
CA LEU A 281 -37.04 -9.50 5.31
C LEU A 281 -38.34 -9.24 6.09
N ASN A 282 -38.76 -7.97 6.20
CA ASN A 282 -40.00 -7.63 6.87
C ASN A 282 -41.24 -8.13 6.10
N SER A 283 -41.26 -8.00 4.77
CA SER A 283 -42.37 -8.52 3.95
C SER A 283 -42.47 -10.05 3.99
N GLU A 284 -41.34 -10.73 4.19
CA GLU A 284 -41.26 -12.18 4.45
C GLU A 284 -41.59 -12.56 5.91
N GLN A 285 -42.06 -11.63 6.73
CA GLN A 285 -42.37 -11.82 8.16
C GLN A 285 -41.14 -12.22 9.01
N LYS A 286 -39.93 -11.98 8.52
CA LYS A 286 -38.65 -12.25 9.21
C LYS A 286 -38.16 -11.01 9.98
N SER A 287 -39.03 -10.38 10.76
CA SER A 287 -38.73 -9.11 11.43
C SER A 287 -37.53 -9.20 12.40
N GLN A 288 -37.27 -10.36 13.01
CA GLN A 288 -36.07 -10.56 13.85
C GLN A 288 -34.76 -10.57 13.04
N GLN A 289 -34.78 -11.14 11.83
CA GLN A 289 -33.60 -11.09 10.94
C GLN A 289 -33.38 -9.67 10.41
N ALA A 290 -34.47 -8.95 10.10
CA ALA A 290 -34.42 -7.55 9.71
C ALA A 290 -33.82 -6.66 10.81
N LEU A 291 -34.22 -6.89 12.07
CA LEU A 291 -33.62 -6.23 13.24
C LEU A 291 -32.14 -6.58 13.39
N GLY A 292 -31.79 -7.87 13.28
CA GLY A 292 -30.39 -8.31 13.35
C GLY A 292 -29.51 -7.67 12.28
N LEU A 293 -30.02 -7.46 11.07
CA LEU A 293 -29.30 -6.74 10.02
C LEU A 293 -29.06 -5.28 10.41
N ILE A 294 -30.07 -4.57 10.92
CA ILE A 294 -29.93 -3.18 11.40
C ILE A 294 -28.91 -3.10 12.54
N ASP A 295 -29.01 -4.00 13.52
CA ASP A 295 -28.17 -4.00 14.72
C ASP A 295 -26.72 -4.40 14.43
N SER A 296 -26.46 -5.08 13.30
CA SER A 296 -25.09 -5.38 12.84
C SER A 296 -24.32 -4.16 12.33
N ILE A 297 -25.03 -3.08 11.98
CA ILE A 297 -24.42 -1.86 11.45
C ILE A 297 -23.99 -0.99 12.62
N SER A 298 -22.74 -0.51 12.60
CA SER A 298 -22.29 0.40 13.66
C SER A 298 -22.80 1.83 13.45
N PRO A 299 -23.31 2.52 14.49
CA PRO A 299 -23.67 3.95 14.45
C PRO A 299 -22.60 4.86 13.88
N ARG A 300 -21.34 4.55 14.13
CA ARG A 300 -20.20 5.38 13.73
C ARG A 300 -19.95 5.39 12.23
N LEU A 301 -20.58 4.45 11.50
CA LEU A 301 -20.50 4.37 10.05
C LEU A 301 -21.60 5.19 9.36
N LEU A 302 -22.50 5.81 10.11
CA LEU A 302 -23.69 6.49 9.60
C LEU A 302 -23.71 7.95 10.06
N PRO A 303 -24.03 8.91 9.17
CA PRO A 303 -24.30 10.27 9.59
C PRO A 303 -25.65 10.34 10.33
N PRO A 304 -25.90 11.41 11.11
CA PRO A 304 -27.04 11.49 12.03
C PRO A 304 -28.42 11.28 11.38
N ASP A 305 -28.61 11.76 10.14
CA ASP A 305 -29.83 11.59 9.38
C ASP A 305 -30.09 10.12 9.02
N LYS A 306 -29.05 9.37 8.63
CA LYS A 306 -29.16 7.93 8.31
C LYS A 306 -29.38 7.10 9.55
N GLN A 307 -28.75 7.47 10.68
CA GLN A 307 -29.06 6.86 11.98
C GLN A 307 -30.54 7.02 12.33
N ALA A 308 -31.11 8.22 12.15
CA ALA A 308 -32.52 8.48 12.42
C ALA A 308 -33.46 7.62 11.56
N ILE A 309 -33.10 7.38 10.29
CA ILE A 309 -33.85 6.49 9.39
C ILE A 309 -33.86 5.05 9.91
N LEU A 310 -32.69 4.49 10.27
CA LEU A 310 -32.64 3.13 10.83
C LEU A 310 -33.37 3.03 12.17
N GLN A 311 -33.31 4.06 13.02
CA GLN A 311 -34.09 4.10 14.26
C GLN A 311 -35.60 4.05 14.02
N LEU A 312 -36.09 4.79 13.02
CA LEU A 312 -37.50 4.74 12.63
C LEU A 312 -37.87 3.35 12.12
N LYS A 313 -37.01 2.76 11.28
CA LYS A 313 -37.21 1.42 10.73
C LYS A 313 -37.27 0.36 11.83
N ARG A 314 -36.34 0.41 12.79
CA ARG A 314 -36.27 -0.48 13.95
C ARG A 314 -37.56 -0.44 14.78
N ARG A 315 -38.11 0.76 15.02
CA ARG A 315 -39.41 0.93 15.70
C ARG A 315 -40.57 0.32 14.91
N SER A 316 -40.59 0.48 13.59
CA SER A 316 -41.64 -0.11 12.74
C SER A 316 -41.64 -1.65 12.73
N LEU A 317 -40.49 -2.27 13.03
CA LEU A 317 -40.33 -3.72 13.14
C LEU A 317 -40.73 -4.27 14.53
N GLY A 318 -41.32 -3.46 15.40
CA GLY A 318 -41.80 -3.87 16.72
C GLY A 318 -40.74 -3.84 17.83
N SER A 319 -39.56 -3.25 17.59
CA SER A 319 -38.57 -3.05 18.66
C SER A 319 -38.93 -1.84 19.53
N THR A 320 -39.11 -2.09 20.83
CA THR A 320 -39.37 -1.08 21.89
C THR A 320 -38.12 -0.76 22.74
N GLY A 321 -36.95 -1.35 22.40
CA GLY A 321 -35.71 -1.25 23.17
C GLY A 321 -34.72 -0.15 22.71
N GLN A 322 -33.95 0.37 23.68
CA GLN A 322 -32.98 1.50 23.64
C GLN A 322 -32.71 2.12 22.27
N THR A 323 -33.12 3.38 22.10
CA THR A 323 -32.57 4.32 21.10
C THR A 323 -31.05 4.26 21.12
N TRP A 324 -30.40 4.31 19.96
CA TRP A 324 -28.94 4.50 19.90
C TRP A 324 -28.66 5.82 20.62
N THR A 325 -28.19 5.72 21.86
CA THR A 325 -27.98 6.92 22.68
C THR A 325 -26.65 7.52 22.26
N SER A 326 -26.48 8.82 22.44
CA SER A 326 -25.19 9.49 22.18
C SER A 326 -24.02 8.91 23.01
N GLN A 327 -24.27 7.98 23.94
CA GLN A 327 -23.29 7.17 24.68
C GLN A 327 -22.79 5.93 23.92
N ASP A 328 -23.36 5.52 22.79
CA ASP A 328 -22.78 4.49 21.89
C ASP A 328 -21.60 5.03 21.05
N ASN A 329 -21.30 6.33 21.19
CA ASN A 329 -19.98 6.91 20.95
C ASN A 329 -18.94 6.53 22.01
N GLY A 330 -19.31 5.68 22.97
CA GLY A 330 -18.50 5.14 24.04
C GLY A 330 -17.56 4.02 23.58
N ILE A 331 -16.30 4.18 23.91
CA ILE A 331 -15.20 3.27 23.59
C ILE A 331 -15.38 1.97 24.40
N GLN A 332 -15.78 0.87 23.75
CA GLN A 332 -15.20 -0.44 24.09
C GLN A 332 -13.94 -0.58 23.24
N GLU A 333 -12.82 -0.17 23.83
CA GLU A 333 -11.50 -0.58 23.38
C GLU A 333 -11.47 -2.10 23.54
N GLU A 334 -11.46 -2.80 22.42
CA GLU A 334 -10.90 -4.13 22.34
C GLU A 334 -9.52 -4.05 22.99
N ILE A 335 -9.43 -4.58 24.21
CA ILE A 335 -8.17 -4.83 24.88
C ILE A 335 -7.49 -5.85 23.97
N LEU A 336 -6.59 -5.36 23.10
CA LEU A 336 -5.54 -6.21 22.56
C LEU A 336 -4.73 -6.69 23.76
N GLU A 337 -5.10 -7.87 24.27
CA GLU A 337 -4.16 -8.75 24.94
C GLU A 337 -3.01 -8.99 23.97
N VAL A 338 -1.93 -8.26 24.18
CA VAL A 338 -0.62 -8.65 23.66
C VAL A 338 -0.24 -9.91 24.44
N PRO A 339 0.02 -11.06 23.78
CA PRO A 339 0.54 -12.23 24.46
C PRO A 339 1.79 -11.84 25.26
N ARG A 340 1.86 -12.26 26.52
CA ARG A 340 3.12 -12.21 27.28
C ARG A 340 4.13 -13.09 26.53
N GLN A 341 5.06 -12.47 25.82
CA GLN A 341 6.33 -13.13 25.54
C GLN A 341 7.19 -12.94 26.78
N ASP A 342 7.33 -14.02 27.52
CA ASP A 342 8.35 -14.16 28.53
C ASP A 342 9.71 -13.94 27.87
N ASN A 343 10.48 -13.01 28.43
CA ASN A 343 11.88 -12.78 28.11
C ASN A 343 12.69 -13.99 28.55
N GLN A 344 12.86 -14.98 27.66
CA GLN A 344 13.96 -15.93 27.69
C GLN A 344 14.35 -16.23 26.25
N ASP A 345 15.28 -15.43 25.72
CA ASP A 345 16.59 -15.94 25.28
C ASP A 345 17.32 -14.84 24.52
N ALA A 346 18.41 -14.41 25.15
CA ALA A 346 19.50 -13.75 24.47
C ALA A 346 20.16 -14.72 23.48
N GLN A 347 20.83 -14.15 22.48
CA GLN A 347 21.84 -14.76 21.60
C GLN A 347 21.32 -15.56 20.39
N ALA A 348 21.21 -14.88 19.26
CA ALA A 348 21.88 -15.31 18.03
C ALA A 348 21.99 -14.11 17.07
N ALA A 349 23.20 -13.58 16.95
CA ALA A 349 23.54 -12.61 15.92
C ALA A 349 23.47 -13.28 14.54
N VAL A 350 22.70 -12.72 13.62
CA VAL A 350 22.78 -13.04 12.19
C VAL A 350 23.52 -11.88 11.51
N PRO A 351 24.61 -12.14 10.76
CA PRO A 351 25.39 -11.07 10.14
C PRO A 351 24.65 -10.55 8.90
N VAL A 352 24.25 -9.27 8.92
CA VAL A 352 23.74 -8.60 7.73
C VAL A 352 24.93 -7.92 7.04
N THR A 353 25.34 -8.47 5.90
CA THR A 353 26.32 -7.88 5.00
C THR A 353 25.83 -6.54 4.44
N PRO A 354 26.67 -5.48 4.36
CA PRO A 354 26.28 -4.24 3.72
C PRO A 354 26.38 -4.37 2.19
N VAL A 355 25.27 -4.06 1.51
CA VAL A 355 25.28 -3.78 0.08
C VAL A 355 25.80 -2.35 -0.11
N SER A 356 27.00 -2.22 -0.67
CA SER A 356 27.55 -0.95 -1.14
C SER A 356 26.79 -0.45 -2.38
N PRO A 357 26.41 0.83 -2.45
CA PRO A 357 26.17 1.49 -3.72
C PRO A 357 27.48 2.05 -4.26
N ALA A 358 27.77 1.75 -5.53
CA ALA A 358 28.76 2.47 -6.30
C ALA A 358 28.33 3.94 -6.44
N GLY A 359 29.21 4.84 -6.04
CA GLY A 359 29.03 6.28 -6.07
C GLY A 359 30.06 6.91 -5.15
N GLU A 360 31.26 7.16 -5.67
CA GLU A 360 32.35 7.84 -4.98
C GLU A 360 31.87 9.20 -4.44
N GLY A 361 31.68 9.23 -3.12
CA GLY A 361 31.56 10.45 -2.33
C GLY A 361 32.28 10.15 -1.02
N VAL A 362 33.32 10.90 -0.74
CA VAL A 362 34.16 10.81 0.46
C VAL A 362 33.26 10.63 1.68
N VAL A 363 33.29 9.46 2.31
CA VAL A 363 32.61 9.22 3.59
C VAL A 363 33.39 10.03 4.62
N ASP A 364 32.77 11.08 5.12
CA ASP A 364 33.32 11.81 6.26
C ASP A 364 33.21 10.89 7.50
N ASP A 365 34.34 10.28 7.88
CA ASP A 365 34.45 9.33 9.00
C ASP A 365 33.83 9.87 10.31
N GLY A 366 33.76 11.19 10.48
CA GLY A 366 33.11 11.83 11.63
C GLY A 366 31.58 11.72 11.61
N LEU A 367 30.97 11.86 10.43
CA LEU A 367 29.51 11.78 10.26
C LEU A 367 29.01 10.36 10.46
N GLN A 368 29.72 9.37 9.92
CA GLN A 368 29.37 7.96 10.11
C GLN A 368 29.46 7.53 11.57
N ARG A 369 30.49 7.97 12.32
CA ARG A 369 30.59 7.68 13.77
C ARG A 369 29.44 8.31 14.56
N THR A 370 29.05 9.54 14.22
CA THR A 370 27.90 10.23 14.85
C THR A 370 26.60 9.48 14.59
N TRP A 371 26.40 9.03 13.35
CA TRP A 371 25.26 8.20 12.95
C TRP A 371 25.19 6.88 13.72
N ASP A 372 26.32 6.16 13.81
CA ASP A 372 26.39 4.88 14.50
C ASP A 372 26.16 5.02 16.01
N GLN A 373 26.65 6.11 16.61
CA GLN A 373 26.38 6.42 18.01
C GLN A 373 24.90 6.75 18.24
N ALA A 374 24.28 7.53 17.36
CA ALA A 374 22.85 7.85 17.44
C ALA A 374 21.97 6.59 17.38
N LEU A 375 22.36 5.60 16.58
CA LEU A 375 21.69 4.30 16.51
C LEU A 375 21.87 3.48 17.80
N LYS A 376 23.06 3.48 18.40
CA LYS A 376 23.31 2.82 19.70
C LYS A 376 22.44 3.43 20.80
N ASP A 377 22.34 4.75 20.85
CA ASP A 377 21.49 5.43 21.83
C ASP A 377 20.02 5.11 21.62
N MET A 378 19.58 4.99 20.37
CA MET A 378 18.21 4.57 20.05
C MET A 378 17.92 3.14 20.54
N GLN A 379 18.85 2.20 20.33
CA GLN A 379 18.74 0.83 20.82
C GLN A 379 18.76 0.73 22.35
N ALA A 380 19.54 1.59 23.00
CA ALA A 380 19.60 1.72 24.46
C ALA A 380 18.38 2.45 25.06
N LYS A 381 17.40 2.86 24.24
CA LYS A 381 16.25 3.71 24.61
C LYS A 381 16.64 5.10 25.13
N ASN A 382 17.85 5.55 24.87
CA ASN A 382 18.34 6.91 25.12
C ASN A 382 17.86 7.82 23.97
N TYR A 383 16.54 7.96 23.84
CA TYR A 383 15.94 8.59 22.66
C TYR A 383 16.27 10.09 22.56
N ASP A 384 16.41 10.80 23.68
CA ASP A 384 16.75 12.23 23.68
C ASP A 384 18.16 12.44 23.10
N GLN A 385 19.13 11.64 23.54
CA GLN A 385 20.51 11.65 23.06
C GLN A 385 20.59 11.24 21.59
N SER A 386 19.82 10.22 21.20
CA SER A 386 19.70 9.79 19.80
C SER A 386 19.15 10.90 18.91
N ILE A 387 18.07 11.58 19.34
CA ILE A 387 17.47 12.71 18.61
C ILE A 387 18.48 13.85 18.48
N GLU A 388 19.25 14.16 19.51
CA GLU A 388 20.27 15.20 19.49
C GLU A 388 21.37 14.88 18.46
N LEU A 389 21.91 13.65 18.48
CA LEU A 389 22.95 13.23 17.54
C LEU A 389 22.44 13.20 16.10
N PHE A 390 21.22 12.69 15.84
CA PHE A 390 20.63 12.78 14.50
C PHE A 390 20.33 14.23 14.10
N SER A 391 19.96 15.10 15.04
CA SER A 391 19.71 16.52 14.77
C SER A 391 20.99 17.24 14.32
N GLY A 392 22.13 16.87 14.89
CA GLY A 392 23.46 17.34 14.45
C GLY A 392 23.80 16.98 13.00
N LEU A 393 23.19 15.91 12.46
CA LEU A 393 23.40 15.46 11.09
C LEU A 393 22.48 16.15 10.05
N LEU A 394 21.55 17.00 10.48
CA LEU A 394 20.53 17.60 9.59
C LEU A 394 21.06 18.57 8.54
N ASN A 395 22.27 19.11 8.73
CA ASN A 395 22.92 20.01 7.77
C ASN A 395 23.98 19.31 6.92
N THR A 396 23.91 17.97 6.82
CA THR A 396 24.89 17.14 6.13
C THR A 396 24.22 16.26 5.07
N SER A 397 25.00 15.44 4.36
CA SER A 397 24.48 14.42 3.44
C SER A 397 23.55 13.39 4.12
N TYR A 398 23.58 13.27 5.45
CA TYR A 398 22.72 12.38 6.22
C TYR A 398 21.33 12.97 6.53
N ALA A 399 21.05 14.23 6.17
CA ALA A 399 19.85 14.97 6.59
C ALA A 399 18.53 14.23 6.39
N ALA A 400 18.33 13.58 5.22
CA ALA A 400 17.11 12.85 4.92
C ALA A 400 16.94 11.63 5.83
N ARG A 401 18.01 10.85 6.02
CA ARG A 401 18.00 9.65 6.86
C ARG A 401 17.91 10.00 8.35
N ALA A 402 18.59 11.07 8.77
CA ALA A 402 18.57 11.57 10.14
C ALA A 402 17.19 12.11 10.53
N ASN A 403 16.51 12.83 9.63
CA ASN A 403 15.13 13.27 9.86
C ASN A 403 14.16 12.10 10.11
N GLU A 404 14.31 10.99 9.40
CA GLU A 404 13.46 9.81 9.61
C GLU A 404 13.73 9.18 10.98
N ARG A 405 15.00 9.02 11.35
CA ARG A 405 15.37 8.50 12.67
C ARG A 405 14.95 9.42 13.83
N ILE A 406 14.98 10.74 13.66
CA ILE A 406 14.44 11.69 14.65
C ILE A 406 12.94 11.46 14.86
N ARG A 407 12.16 11.23 13.79
CA ARG A 407 10.71 10.97 13.91
C ARG A 407 10.45 9.66 14.64
N GLU A 408 11.20 8.62 14.29
CA GLU A 408 11.10 7.30 14.92
C GLU A 408 11.48 7.35 16.40
N ALA A 409 12.63 7.93 16.76
CA ALA A 409 13.06 8.13 18.14
C ALA A 409 12.05 9.01 18.92
N SER A 410 11.53 10.07 18.31
CA SER A 410 10.48 10.92 18.93
C SER A 410 9.19 10.14 19.18
N LEU A 411 8.78 9.25 18.26
CA LEU A 411 7.60 8.40 18.44
C LEU A 411 7.81 7.42 19.60
N LEU A 412 8.95 6.71 19.63
CA LEU A 412 9.25 5.73 20.68
C LEU A 412 9.34 6.39 22.07
N ALA A 413 10.03 7.52 22.18
CA ALA A 413 10.11 8.28 23.43
C ALA A 413 8.73 8.75 23.92
N ALA A 414 7.92 9.27 23.01
CA ALA A 414 6.56 9.71 23.32
C ALA A 414 5.64 8.54 23.70
N GLN A 415 5.81 7.36 23.11
CA GLN A 415 5.04 6.16 23.46
C GLN A 415 5.37 5.66 24.88
N GLU A 416 6.66 5.59 25.25
CA GLU A 416 7.09 5.17 26.60
C GLU A 416 6.57 6.16 27.66
N LYS A 417 6.76 7.48 27.48
CA LYS A 417 6.22 8.48 28.40
C LYS A 417 4.68 8.43 28.49
N ARG A 418 3.98 8.18 27.38
CA ARG A 418 2.51 8.04 27.40
C ARG A 418 2.07 6.81 28.16
N LYS A 419 2.83 5.71 28.08
CA LYS A 419 2.58 4.48 28.85
C LYS A 419 2.77 4.74 30.35
N GLU A 420 3.81 5.45 30.75
CA GLU A 420 4.01 5.89 32.14
C GLU A 420 2.87 6.80 32.63
N ALA A 421 2.47 7.78 31.82
CA ALA A 421 1.34 8.66 32.13
C ALA A 421 0.03 7.87 32.29
N ALA A 422 -0.23 6.89 31.43
CA ALA A 422 -1.41 6.02 31.54
C ALA A 422 -1.37 5.17 32.82
N ALA A 423 -0.20 4.64 33.21
CA ALA A 423 -0.05 3.89 34.45
C ALA A 423 -0.34 4.77 35.69
N LEU A 424 0.12 6.03 35.68
CA LEU A 424 -0.21 7.00 36.74
C LEU A 424 -1.71 7.31 36.78
N PHE A 425 -2.34 7.48 35.62
CA PHE A 425 -3.79 7.72 35.52
C PHE A 425 -4.61 6.56 36.08
N VAL A 426 -4.25 5.31 35.74
CA VAL A 426 -4.90 4.10 36.27
C VAL A 426 -4.70 3.97 37.78
N ARG A 427 -3.52 4.32 38.30
CA ARG A 427 -3.30 4.36 39.75
C ARG A 427 -4.15 5.44 40.42
N ALA A 428 -4.34 6.58 39.76
CA ALA A 428 -5.20 7.66 40.27
C ALA A 428 -6.67 7.22 40.32
N SER A 429 -7.19 6.55 39.29
CA SER A 429 -8.59 6.11 39.26
C SER A 429 -8.92 5.05 40.32
N ARG A 430 -7.91 4.36 40.84
CA ARG A 430 -8.05 3.38 41.93
C ARG A 430 -7.75 3.95 43.32
N ALA A 431 -7.25 5.19 43.41
CA ALA A 431 -6.91 5.81 44.69
C ALA A 431 -8.18 6.27 45.43
N THR A 432 -8.33 5.85 46.68
CA THR A 432 -9.43 6.26 47.56
C THR A 432 -9.16 7.58 48.28
N ASP A 433 -7.88 7.91 48.51
CA ASP A 433 -7.47 9.20 49.05
C ASP A 433 -7.43 10.28 47.96
N THR A 434 -8.21 11.36 48.17
CA THR A 434 -8.33 12.51 47.27
C THR A 434 -6.99 13.21 47.03
N ALA A 435 -6.16 13.37 48.07
CA ALA A 435 -4.86 14.04 47.94
C ALA A 435 -3.91 13.21 47.06
N ARG A 436 -3.84 11.91 47.30
CA ARG A 436 -3.05 10.98 46.48
C ARG A 436 -3.56 10.89 45.05
N ARG A 437 -4.88 10.89 44.83
CA ARG A 437 -5.49 10.90 43.49
C ARG A 437 -5.07 12.14 42.71
N ARG A 438 -5.16 13.33 43.31
CA ARG A 438 -4.73 14.60 42.69
C ARG A 438 -3.25 14.58 42.31
N GLN A 439 -2.38 14.11 43.21
CA GLN A 439 -0.94 14.02 42.94
C GLN A 439 -0.61 13.12 41.74
N LEU A 440 -1.28 11.97 41.62
CA LEU A 440 -1.09 11.04 40.51
C LEU A 440 -1.60 11.60 39.17
N LEU A 441 -2.75 12.29 39.19
CA LEU A 441 -3.28 12.97 38.00
C LEU A 441 -2.35 14.09 37.53
N MET A 442 -1.83 14.93 38.44
CA MET A 442 -0.86 15.97 38.08
C MET A 442 0.43 15.37 37.52
N SER A 443 0.92 14.26 38.08
CA SER A 443 2.10 13.57 37.56
C SER A 443 1.87 13.00 36.15
N SER A 444 0.69 12.43 35.91
CA SER A 444 0.26 11.97 34.58
C SER A 444 0.17 13.13 33.57
N ARG A 445 -0.41 14.25 34.00
CA ARG A 445 -0.54 15.49 33.22
C ARG A 445 0.83 16.02 32.78
N ASN A 446 1.77 16.15 33.72
CA ASN A 446 3.12 16.66 33.44
C ASN A 446 3.86 15.82 32.38
N LEU A 447 3.77 14.48 32.46
CA LEU A 447 4.38 13.61 31.45
C LEU A 447 3.78 13.82 30.06
N LEU A 448 2.46 14.04 29.98
CA LEU A 448 1.77 14.29 28.71
C LEU A 448 2.11 15.68 28.14
N GLU A 449 2.25 16.70 28.98
CA GLU A 449 2.73 18.01 28.56
C GLU A 449 4.19 17.94 28.06
N GLU A 450 5.05 17.19 28.75
CA GLU A 450 6.43 16.97 28.33
C GLU A 450 6.50 16.32 26.93
N ILE A 451 5.59 15.40 26.60
CA ILE A 451 5.52 14.81 25.25
C ILE A 451 5.22 15.87 24.19
N LEU A 452 4.27 16.79 24.46
CA LEU A 452 3.93 17.85 23.51
C LEU A 452 5.09 18.82 23.31
N GLN A 453 5.87 19.06 24.36
CA GLN A 453 7.03 19.96 24.33
C GLN A 453 8.24 19.34 23.65
N LYS A 454 8.65 18.12 24.07
CA LYS A 454 9.89 17.49 23.64
C LYS A 454 9.76 16.68 22.35
N TYR A 455 8.59 16.11 22.07
CA TYR A 455 8.39 15.22 20.91
C TYR A 455 7.26 15.69 19.98
N PRO A 456 7.30 16.94 19.48
CA PRO A 456 6.27 17.47 18.58
C PRO A 456 6.20 16.70 17.25
N ARG A 457 7.27 15.98 16.88
CA ARG A 457 7.38 15.15 15.67
C ARG A 457 6.95 13.69 15.85
N SER A 458 6.51 13.29 17.04
CA SER A 458 6.06 11.92 17.35
C SER A 458 4.78 11.49 16.62
N GLY A 459 4.01 12.42 16.06
CA GLY A 459 2.66 12.13 15.52
C GLY A 459 1.60 11.82 16.59
N LEU A 460 1.94 11.92 17.89
CA LEU A 460 1.02 11.59 18.99
C LEU A 460 0.26 12.78 19.57
N ALA A 461 0.51 14.02 19.12
CA ALA A 461 -0.04 15.24 19.71
C ALA A 461 -1.57 15.21 19.90
N GLY A 462 -2.32 14.69 18.92
CA GLY A 462 -3.77 14.55 19.01
C GLY A 462 -4.23 13.56 20.10
N LYS A 463 -3.52 12.44 20.25
CA LYS A 463 -3.80 11.45 21.31
C LYS A 463 -3.45 12.03 22.69
N VAL A 464 -2.29 12.69 22.81
CA VAL A 464 -1.80 13.29 24.05
C VAL A 464 -2.73 14.41 24.54
N ARG A 465 -3.21 15.29 23.67
CA ARG A 465 -4.19 16.34 24.03
C ARG A 465 -5.52 15.75 24.52
N ARG A 466 -6.01 14.65 23.94
CA ARG A 466 -7.20 13.96 24.45
C ARG A 466 -6.98 13.38 25.85
N ASN A 467 -5.80 12.78 26.09
CA ASN A 467 -5.43 12.29 27.42
C ASN A 467 -5.35 13.43 28.44
N LEU A 468 -4.76 14.58 28.06
CA LEU A 468 -4.72 15.79 28.89
C LEU A 468 -6.12 16.28 29.24
N ASN A 469 -7.00 16.45 28.25
CA ASN A 469 -8.37 16.88 28.49
C ASN A 469 -9.11 15.97 29.49
N ARG A 470 -8.91 14.65 29.41
CA ARG A 470 -9.50 13.70 30.36
C ARG A 470 -8.94 13.90 31.78
N ILE A 471 -7.64 14.13 31.91
CA ILE A 471 -7.01 14.38 33.20
C ILE A 471 -7.48 15.71 33.79
N ASP A 472 -7.62 16.75 32.95
CA ASP A 472 -8.12 18.06 33.37
C ASP A 472 -9.57 17.97 33.86
N GLN A 473 -10.41 17.15 33.22
CA GLN A 473 -11.78 16.86 33.69
C GLN A 473 -11.79 16.17 35.05
N GLU A 474 -10.93 15.16 35.25
CA GLU A 474 -10.81 14.44 36.53
C GLU A 474 -10.28 15.34 37.65
N LEU A 475 -9.32 16.23 37.35
CA LEU A 475 -8.81 17.22 38.28
C LEU A 475 -9.87 18.25 38.67
N ALA A 476 -10.64 18.75 37.69
CA ALA A 476 -11.74 19.68 37.94
C ALA A 476 -12.85 19.06 38.80
N GLY A 477 -13.15 17.77 38.61
CA GLY A 477 -14.09 17.04 39.46
C GLY A 477 -13.63 16.95 40.91
N ILE A 478 -12.34 16.74 41.16
CA ILE A 478 -11.77 16.72 42.51
C ILE A 478 -11.91 18.10 43.17
N ASP A 479 -11.64 19.19 42.44
CA ASP A 479 -11.74 20.57 42.95
C ASP A 479 -13.18 20.99 43.30
N GLN A 480 -14.20 20.31 42.77
CA GLN A 480 -15.61 20.54 43.12
C GLN A 480 -16.06 19.75 44.36
N THR A 481 -15.23 18.83 44.86
CA THR A 481 -15.55 17.94 45.98
C THR A 481 -14.82 18.31 47.28
N ILE A 482 -13.89 19.26 47.20
CA ILE A 482 -13.16 19.89 48.32
C ILE A 482 -13.83 21.24 48.59
#